data_AF-A0A093PN45-F1
#
_entry.id   AF-A0A093PN45-F1
#
_cell.length_a   1.000
_cell.length_b   1.000
_cell.length_c   1.000
_cell.angle_alpha   90.00
_cell.angle_beta   90.00
_cell.angle_gamma   90.00
#
_symmetry.space_group_name_H-M   'P 1'
#
loop_
_entity.id
_entity.type
_entity.pdbx_description
1 polymer ?
#
loop_
_entity_poly.entity_id
_entity_poly.type
_entity_poly.pdbx_seq_one_letter_code
_entity_poly.pdbx_strand_id
1 'polypeptide(L)'
;SILRRWKRNWFVLYLDGSLVYYHDETQRDMDGRIHIKYSCRDVRIGRECKDVQPPEGRSRECLLTVVLRDGSKTTLCAESQDDAVAWKMAVLEAKSTPVRLRAPEQGH
;
A
#
# COMPACT_ATOMS: atom_id res chain seq x y z
N SER A 1 -12.35 -21.94 6.28
CA SER A 1 -12.10 -21.76 4.84
C SER A 1 -11.66 -20.32 4.61
N ILE A 2 -10.39 -20.07 4.26
CA ILE A 2 -9.90 -18.72 3.97
C ILE A 2 -10.24 -18.43 2.52
N LEU A 3 -11.37 -17.76 2.30
CA LEU A 3 -11.77 -17.35 0.96
C LEU A 3 -10.80 -16.27 0.47
N ARG A 4 -10.13 -16.49 -0.66
CA ARG A 4 -9.36 -15.45 -1.36
C ARG A 4 -10.35 -14.50 -2.05
N ARG A 5 -10.86 -13.53 -1.30
CA ARG A 5 -11.82 -12.51 -1.78
C ARG A 5 -11.26 -11.11 -1.56
N TRP A 6 -11.67 -10.21 -2.44
CA TRP A 6 -11.40 -8.79 -2.30
C TRP A 6 -12.18 -8.20 -1.12
N LYS A 7 -11.53 -7.36 -0.32
CA LYS A 7 -12.13 -6.63 0.82
C LYS A 7 -11.88 -5.13 0.61
N ARG A 8 -12.88 -4.29 0.89
CA ARG A 8 -12.71 -2.84 0.92
C ARG A 8 -11.99 -2.48 2.23
N ASN A 9 -10.97 -1.65 2.11
CA ASN A 9 -10.13 -1.21 3.23
C ASN A 9 -9.73 0.25 3.01
N TRP A 10 -9.51 0.98 4.10
CA TRP A 10 -8.97 2.34 4.06
C TRP A 10 -7.46 2.30 4.28
N PHE A 11 -6.68 2.79 3.31
CA PHE A 11 -5.22 2.78 3.36
C PHE A 11 -4.67 4.16 3.69
N VAL A 12 -3.70 4.21 4.60
CA VAL A 12 -2.98 5.43 4.98
C VAL A 12 -1.48 5.17 4.89
N LEU A 13 -0.76 6.01 4.15
CA LEU A 13 0.70 6.01 4.11
C LEU A 13 1.24 7.10 5.02
N TYR A 14 1.92 6.71 6.09
CA TYR A 14 2.52 7.62 7.04
C TYR A 14 3.94 8.04 6.63
N LEU A 15 4.36 9.22 7.10
CA LEU A 15 5.69 9.79 6.84
C LEU A 15 6.85 8.92 7.36
N ASP A 16 6.59 8.02 8.32
CA ASP A 16 7.58 7.05 8.82
C ASP A 16 7.84 5.89 7.84
N GLY A 17 7.12 5.86 6.70
CA GLY A 17 7.19 4.83 5.69
C GLY A 17 6.30 3.63 5.97
N SER A 18 5.24 3.80 6.76
CA SER A 18 4.29 2.72 7.07
C SER A 18 3.01 2.87 6.29
N LEU A 19 2.64 1.82 5.56
CA LEU A 19 1.35 1.68 4.92
C LEU A 19 0.43 0.89 5.84
N VAL A 20 -0.50 1.57 6.49
CA VAL A 20 -1.47 0.98 7.42
C VAL A 20 -2.82 0.88 6.73
N TYR A 21 -3.57 -0.18 7.02
CA TYR A 21 -4.92 -0.32 6.52
C TYR A 21 -5.91 -0.67 7.62
N TYR A 22 -7.07 -0.04 7.52
CA TYR A 22 -8.16 -0.10 8.47
C TYR A 22 -9.40 -0.68 7.82
N HIS A 23 -10.36 -1.10 8.65
CA HIS A 23 -11.66 -1.54 8.17
C HIS A 23 -12.32 -0.48 7.27
N ASP A 24 -12.30 0.78 7.73
CA ASP A 24 -12.91 1.93 7.06
C ASP A 24 -12.15 3.23 7.39
N GLU A 25 -12.68 4.34 6.87
CA GLU A 25 -12.11 5.68 7.00
C GLU A 25 -12.09 6.23 8.44
N THR A 26 -12.80 5.62 9.39
CA THR A 26 -12.80 6.05 10.79
C THR A 26 -11.46 5.77 11.48
N GLN A 27 -10.64 4.88 10.91
CA GLN A 27 -9.32 4.48 11.42
C GLN A 27 -9.34 3.91 12.86
N ARG A 28 -10.49 3.40 13.31
CA ARG A 28 -10.64 2.81 14.65
C ARG A 28 -10.12 1.37 14.71
N ASP A 29 -10.41 0.59 13.68
CA ASP A 29 -10.08 -0.84 13.62
C ASP A 29 -8.97 -1.08 12.60
N MET A 30 -7.73 -1.19 13.10
CA MET A 30 -6.56 -1.50 12.26
C MET A 30 -6.56 -2.98 11.88
N ASP A 31 -6.61 -3.26 10.58
CA ASP A 31 -6.53 -4.62 10.04
C ASP A 31 -5.06 -5.06 9.85
N GLY A 32 -4.13 -4.12 9.61
CA GLY A 32 -2.71 -4.43 9.53
C GLY A 32 -1.81 -3.28 9.07
N ARG A 33 -0.50 -3.57 9.00
CA ARG A 33 0.57 -2.60 8.69
C ARG A 33 1.68 -3.24 7.86
N ILE A 34 2.17 -2.49 6.88
CA ILE A 34 3.33 -2.83 6.05
C ILE A 34 4.39 -1.75 6.21
N HIS A 35 5.58 -2.13 6.67
CA HIS A 35 6.72 -1.21 6.77
C HIS A 35 7.40 -1.04 5.41
N ILE A 36 6.87 -0.15 4.56
CA ILE A 36 7.34 0.07 3.18
C ILE A 36 8.84 0.35 3.14
N LYS A 37 9.32 1.25 3.99
CA LYS A 37 10.74 1.64 4.02
C LYS A 37 11.71 0.45 4.11
N TYR A 38 11.38 -0.54 4.94
CA TYR A 38 12.28 -1.67 5.22
C TYR A 38 11.92 -2.90 4.40
N SER A 39 10.63 -3.19 4.28
CA SER A 39 10.13 -4.45 3.73
C SER A 39 9.81 -4.37 2.24
N CYS A 40 9.55 -3.20 1.65
CA CYS A 40 9.20 -3.10 0.23
C CYS A 40 10.41 -3.38 -0.67
N ARG A 41 10.27 -4.37 -1.54
CA ARG A 41 11.23 -4.69 -2.60
C ARG A 41 10.86 -3.97 -3.89
N ASP A 42 9.61 -4.11 -4.31
CA ASP A 42 9.12 -3.71 -5.64
C ASP A 42 7.62 -3.34 -5.55
N VAL A 43 7.15 -2.47 -6.45
CA VAL A 43 5.74 -2.09 -6.57
C VAL A 43 5.31 -2.24 -8.02
N ARG A 44 4.31 -3.09 -8.24
CA ARG A 44 3.80 -3.46 -9.56
C ARG A 44 2.42 -2.89 -9.77
N ILE A 45 2.09 -2.50 -11.00
CA ILE A 45 0.73 -2.04 -11.36
C ILE A 45 0.20 -2.75 -12.60
N GLY A 46 -1.12 -2.78 -12.74
CA GLY A 46 -1.77 -3.22 -13.96
C GLY A 46 -1.36 -4.62 -14.39
N ARG A 47 -0.85 -4.73 -15.62
CA ARG A 47 -0.42 -6.01 -16.18
C ARG A 47 0.79 -6.65 -15.50
N GLU A 48 1.58 -5.89 -14.74
CA GLU A 48 2.70 -6.40 -13.95
C GLU A 48 2.23 -7.28 -12.77
N CYS A 49 0.97 -7.12 -12.33
CA CYS A 49 0.32 -7.91 -11.28
C CYS A 49 -0.10 -9.29 -11.81
N LYS A 50 0.85 -10.22 -11.89
CA LYS A 50 0.60 -11.61 -12.34
C LYS A 50 -0.27 -12.40 -11.36
N ASP A 51 -1.02 -13.36 -11.88
CA ASP A 51 -1.76 -14.39 -11.11
C ASP A 51 -2.86 -13.85 -10.17
N VAL A 52 -3.34 -12.62 -10.41
CA VAL A 52 -4.44 -12.00 -9.68
C VAL A 52 -5.46 -11.45 -10.68
N GLN A 53 -6.73 -11.76 -10.44
CA GLN A 53 -7.87 -11.19 -11.15
C GLN A 53 -8.41 -9.98 -10.37
N PRO A 54 -8.72 -8.87 -11.04
CA PRO A 54 -9.35 -7.73 -10.38
C PRO A 54 -10.75 -8.09 -9.83
N PRO A 55 -11.29 -7.30 -8.90
CA PRO A 55 -12.70 -7.40 -8.51
C PRO A 55 -13.62 -7.28 -9.74
N GLU A 56 -14.82 -7.83 -9.63
CA GLU A 56 -15.83 -7.72 -10.67
C GLU A 56 -16.08 -6.24 -11.04
N GLY A 57 -16.16 -5.96 -12.35
CA GLY A 57 -16.34 -4.61 -12.87
C GLY A 57 -15.12 -3.68 -12.78
N ARG A 58 -13.97 -4.13 -12.24
CA ARG A 58 -12.73 -3.33 -12.19
C ARG A 58 -11.76 -3.72 -13.31
N SER A 59 -11.10 -2.70 -13.87
CA SER A 59 -10.04 -2.91 -14.85
C SER A 59 -8.82 -3.54 -14.19
N ARG A 60 -8.09 -4.36 -14.96
CA ARG A 60 -6.77 -4.87 -14.53
C ARG A 60 -5.80 -3.72 -14.24
N GLU A 61 -5.93 -2.59 -14.91
CA GLU A 61 -5.07 -1.42 -14.72
C GLU A 61 -5.27 -0.74 -13.34
N CYS A 62 -6.34 -1.06 -12.61
CA CYS A 62 -6.55 -0.62 -11.23
C CYS A 62 -5.72 -1.42 -10.21
N LEU A 63 -5.08 -2.52 -10.62
CA LEU A 63 -4.32 -3.36 -9.69
C LEU A 63 -3.00 -2.71 -9.29
N LEU A 64 -2.64 -2.85 -8.02
CA LEU A 64 -1.32 -2.53 -7.47
C LEU A 64 -0.85 -3.69 -6.59
N THR A 65 0.40 -4.11 -6.69
CA THR A 65 0.99 -5.12 -5.80
C THR A 65 2.26 -4.60 -5.16
N VAL A 66 2.28 -4.54 -3.83
CA VAL A 66 3.49 -4.31 -3.04
C VAL A 66 4.16 -5.67 -2.83
N VAL A 67 5.37 -5.83 -3.35
CA VAL A 67 6.16 -7.05 -3.17
C VAL A 67 7.17 -6.82 -2.06
N LEU A 68 7.14 -7.66 -1.03
CA LEU A 68 8.03 -7.54 0.11
C LEU A 68 9.32 -8.34 -0.07
N ARG A 69 10.34 -8.02 0.72
CA ARG A 69 11.67 -8.67 0.69
C ARG A 69 11.63 -10.12 1.12
N ASP A 70 10.69 -10.50 1.98
CA ASP A 70 10.43 -11.89 2.39
C ASP A 70 9.71 -12.71 1.31
N GLY A 71 9.39 -12.11 0.17
CA GLY A 71 8.69 -12.74 -0.94
C GLY A 71 7.16 -12.67 -0.85
N SER A 72 6.60 -12.23 0.28
CA SER A 72 5.17 -12.00 0.41
C SER A 72 4.69 -10.84 -0.48
N LYS A 73 3.40 -10.83 -0.79
CA LYS A 73 2.78 -9.87 -1.70
C LYS A 73 1.47 -9.38 -1.13
N THR A 74 1.27 -8.07 -1.16
CA THR A 74 -0.03 -7.44 -0.87
C THR A 74 -0.55 -6.84 -2.16
N THR A 75 -1.65 -7.41 -2.67
CA THR A 75 -2.30 -6.94 -3.91
C THR A 75 -3.56 -6.16 -3.56
N LEU A 76 -3.65 -4.95 -4.11
CA LEU A 76 -4.72 -3.98 -3.96
C LEU A 76 -5.38 -3.74 -5.31
N CYS A 77 -6.60 -3.23 -5.28
CA CYS A 77 -7.29 -2.68 -6.45
C CYS A 77 -7.73 -1.26 -6.09
N ALA A 78 -7.13 -0.26 -6.73
CA ALA A 78 -7.49 1.13 -6.56
C ALA A 78 -8.83 1.46 -7.24
N GLU A 79 -9.37 2.65 -6.96
CA GLU A 79 -10.66 3.07 -7.54
C GLU A 79 -10.52 3.43 -9.02
N SER A 80 -9.33 3.85 -9.46
CA SER A 80 -8.98 4.12 -10.85
C SER A 80 -7.56 3.67 -11.21
N GLN A 81 -7.21 3.70 -12.49
CA GLN A 81 -5.83 3.49 -12.94
C GLN A 81 -4.90 4.60 -12.42
N ASP A 82 -5.38 5.85 -12.42
CA ASP A 82 -4.60 7.00 -11.94
C ASP A 82 -4.29 6.88 -10.45
N ASP A 83 -5.26 6.41 -9.65
CA ASP A 83 -5.02 6.12 -8.23
C ASP A 83 -3.97 5.02 -8.06
N ALA A 84 -4.01 3.94 -8.85
CA ALA A 84 -3.01 2.88 -8.78
C ALA A 84 -1.60 3.42 -9.10
N VAL A 85 -1.48 4.31 -10.08
CA VAL A 85 -0.23 4.99 -10.42
C VAL A 85 0.22 5.91 -9.28
N ALA A 86 -0.67 6.74 -8.73
CA ALA A 86 -0.39 7.65 -7.62
C ALA A 86 0.11 6.88 -6.39
N TRP A 87 -0.55 5.78 -6.04
CA TRP A 87 -0.13 4.90 -4.94
C TRP A 87 1.23 4.23 -5.22
N LYS A 88 1.51 3.82 -6.46
CA LYS A 88 2.84 3.29 -6.81
C LYS A 88 3.92 4.34 -6.56
N MET A 89 3.71 5.57 -6.99
CA MET A 89 4.67 6.66 -6.80
C MET A 89 4.87 6.96 -5.31
N ALA A 90 3.78 7.11 -4.54
CA ALA A 90 3.85 7.40 -3.11
C ALA A 90 4.57 6.29 -2.31
N VAL A 91 4.30 5.01 -2.62
CA VAL A 91 4.97 3.89 -1.96
C VAL A 91 6.45 3.81 -2.34
N LEU A 92 6.81 4.06 -3.60
CA LEU A 92 8.22 4.08 -4.03
C LEU A 92 8.99 5.27 -3.43
N GLU A 93 8.32 6.42 -3.27
CA GLU A 93 8.87 7.57 -2.56
C GLU A 93 9.10 7.22 -1.09
N ALA A 94 8.09 6.72 -0.37
CA ALA A 94 8.24 6.31 1.03
C ALA A 94 9.33 5.25 1.26
N LYS A 95 9.54 4.37 0.28
CA LYS A 95 10.66 3.41 0.27
C LYS A 95 12.03 4.11 0.20
N SER A 96 12.13 5.19 -0.57
CA SER A 96 13.39 5.88 -0.90
C SER A 96 13.70 7.04 0.05
N THR A 97 12.69 7.57 0.75
CA THR A 97 12.82 8.73 1.62
C THR A 97 13.63 8.41 2.89
N PRO A 98 14.73 9.16 3.15
CA PRO A 98 15.41 9.12 4.44
C PRO A 98 14.42 9.55 5.53
N VAL A 99 14.38 8.84 6.66
CA VAL A 99 13.53 9.27 7.79
C VAL A 99 14.15 10.55 8.30
N ARG A 100 13.51 11.69 8.03
CA ARG A 100 13.81 12.93 8.71
C ARG A 100 13.32 12.73 10.14
N LEU A 101 14.23 12.38 11.05
CA LEU A 101 13.99 12.57 12.47
C LEU A 101 13.67 14.06 12.63
N ARG A 102 12.41 14.41 12.93
CA ARG A 102 12.12 15.74 13.44
C ARG A 102 12.92 15.86 14.73
N ALA A 103 13.90 16.76 14.75
CA ALA A 103 14.55 17.13 16.00
C ALA A 103 13.44 17.65 16.95
N PRO A 104 13.46 17.27 18.24
CA PRO A 104 12.54 17.86 19.18
C PRO A 104 12.78 19.37 19.18
N GLU A 105 11.71 20.15 19.02
CA GLU A 105 11.78 21.61 19.13
C GLU A 105 12.31 21.94 20.52
N GLN A 106 13.54 22.47 20.59
CA GLN A 106 14.06 23.05 21.82
C GLN A 106 13.29 24.34 22.05
N GLY A 107 12.25 24.24 22.89
CA GLY A 107 11.55 25.40 23.43
C GLY A 107 12.56 26.35 24.07
N HIS A 108 12.51 27.62 23.66
CA HIS A 108 13.16 28.74 24.33
C HIS A 108 12.26 29.27 25.45
#